data_AF-A0A9Y2ENS2-F1
#
_entry.id   AF-A0A9Y2ENS2-F1
#
_cell.length_a   1.000
_cell.length_b   1.000
_cell.length_c   1.000
_cell.angle_alpha   90.00
_cell.angle_beta   90.00
_cell.angle_gamma   90.00
#
_symmetry.space_group_name_H-M   'P 1'
#
loop_
_entity.id
_entity.type
_entity.pdbx_description
1 polymer ?
#
loop_
_entity_poly.entity_id
_entity_poly.type
_entity_poly.pdbx_seq_one_letter_code
_entity_poly.pdbx_strand_id
1 'polypeptide(L)' 'MPGAEEAELTTRGVLVSWWQRALRFGNGVLGADKYERYLEYHRATGSAAAPMTEREFWRDYQDWQDAHPEGRCC' A
#
# COMPACT_ATOMS: atom_id res chain seq x y z
N MET A 1 28.26 15.95 -31.82
CA MET A 1 28.48 14.67 -31.11
C MET A 1 27.35 14.48 -30.08
N PRO A 2 26.16 13.98 -30.47
CA PRO A 2 24.96 13.91 -29.61
C PRO A 2 24.77 12.53 -28.97
N GLY A 3 25.72 12.08 -28.14
CA GLY A 3 25.69 10.72 -27.55
C GLY A 3 25.61 10.66 -26.02
N ALA A 4 25.94 11.74 -25.32
CA ALA A 4 25.97 11.77 -23.85
C ALA A 4 24.61 12.16 -23.25
N GLU A 5 23.87 13.07 -23.90
CA GLU A 5 22.61 13.63 -23.38
C GLU A 5 21.44 12.62 -23.43
N GLU A 6 21.39 11.78 -24.47
CA GLU A 6 20.40 10.71 -24.67
C GLU A 6 20.53 9.58 -23.62
N ALA A 7 21.76 9.30 -23.19
CA ALA A 7 22.06 8.27 -22.21
C ALA A 7 21.62 8.69 -20.79
N GLU A 8 21.76 9.97 -20.43
CA GLU A 8 21.32 10.50 -19.13
C GLU A 8 19.79 10.53 -19.00
N LEU A 9 19.07 10.86 -20.07
CA LEU A 9 17.59 10.86 -20.10
C LEU A 9 17.04 9.44 -19.96
N THR A 10 17.64 8.46 -20.64
CA THR A 10 17.27 7.04 -20.53
C THR A 10 17.56 6.50 -19.13
N THR A 11 18.73 6.83 -18.57
CA THR A 11 19.12 6.40 -17.22
C THR A 11 18.19 6.96 -16.15
N ARG A 12 17.82 8.25 -16.27
CA ARG A 12 16.80 8.89 -15.40
C ARG A 12 15.42 8.25 -15.55
N GLY A 13 14.98 7.95 -16.78
CA GLY A 13 13.69 7.31 -17.04
C GLY A 13 13.59 5.90 -16.46
N VAL A 14 14.65 5.10 -16.62
CA VAL A 14 14.73 3.75 -16.05
C VAL A 14 14.73 3.81 -14.52
N LEU A 15 15.49 4.72 -13.91
CA LEU A 15 15.50 4.93 -12.46
C LEU A 15 14.13 5.33 -11.91
N VAL A 16 13.42 6.27 -12.55
CA VAL A 16 12.08 6.69 -12.14
C VAL A 16 11.08 5.54 -12.27
N SER A 17 11.13 4.77 -13.36
CA SER A 17 10.24 3.62 -13.56
C SER A 17 10.49 2.51 -12.54
N TRP A 18 11.75 2.28 -12.17
CA TRP A 18 12.13 1.35 -11.11
C TRP A 18 11.66 1.82 -9.74
N TRP A 19 11.79 3.12 -9.45
CA TRP A 19 11.30 3.72 -8.20
C TRP A 19 9.78 3.62 -8.06
N GLN A 20 9.03 3.88 -9.13
CA GLN A 20 7.57 3.72 -9.14
C GLN A 20 7.13 2.27 -8.93
N ARG A 21 7.85 1.30 -9.52
CA ARG A 21 7.61 -0.14 -9.26
C ARG A 21 7.95 -0.53 -7.83
N ALA A 22 9.04 -0.03 -7.28
CA ALA A 22 9.43 -0.27 -5.89
C ALA A 22 8.41 0.32 -4.91
N LEU A 23 7.88 1.52 -5.18
CA LEU A 23 6.80 2.12 -4.39
C LEU A 23 5.50 1.31 -4.47
N ARG A 24 5.10 0.85 -5.66
CA ARG A 24 3.93 -0.03 -5.80
C ARG A 24 4.12 -1.37 -5.10
N PHE A 25 5.30 -1.96 -5.20
CA PHE A 25 5.64 -3.19 -4.50
C PHE A 25 5.66 -2.98 -2.99
N GLY A 26 6.23 -1.87 -2.52
CA GLY A 26 6.21 -1.45 -1.13
C GLY A 26 4.78 -1.27 -0.62
N ASN A 27 3.91 -0.59 -1.36
CA ASN A 27 2.48 -0.46 -1.00
C ASN A 27 1.77 -1.83 -0.94
N GLY A 28 2.09 -2.74 -1.86
CA GLY A 28 1.54 -4.11 -1.86
C GLY A 28 2.05 -4.98 -0.70
N VAL A 29 3.32 -4.86 -0.33
CA VAL A 29 3.96 -5.67 0.73
C VAL A 29 3.75 -5.09 2.13
N LEU A 30 3.67 -3.76 2.28
CA LEU A 30 3.41 -3.08 3.55
C LEU A 30 1.93 -3.11 3.96
N GLY A 31 1.07 -3.79 3.20
CA GLY A 31 -0.33 -3.99 3.59
C GLY A 31 -1.23 -2.77 3.34
N ALA A 32 -0.81 -1.80 2.54
CA ALA A 32 -1.67 -0.67 2.16
C ALA A 32 -2.94 -1.14 1.40
N ASP A 33 -2.88 -2.30 0.73
CA ASP A 33 -4.04 -2.93 0.07
C ASP A 33 -5.15 -3.34 1.04
N LYS A 34 -4.85 -3.52 2.34
CA LYS A 34 -5.83 -4.01 3.33
C LYS A 34 -6.95 -2.98 3.54
N TYR A 35 -6.61 -1.70 3.51
CA TYR A 35 -7.58 -0.61 3.59
C TYR A 35 -8.38 -0.47 2.29
N GLU A 36 -7.74 -0.62 1.12
CA GLU A 36 -8.45 -0.65 -0.16
C GLU A 36 -9.44 -1.81 -0.24
N ARG A 37 -9.05 -3.00 0.22
CA ARG A 37 -9.93 -4.18 0.35
C ARG A 37 -11.11 -3.93 1.28
N TYR A 38 -10.87 -3.27 2.41
CA TYR A 38 -11.93 -2.85 3.33
C TYR A 38 -12.92 -1.90 2.65
N LEU A 39 -12.42 -0.92 1.90
CA LEU A 39 -13.28 0.01 1.14
C LEU A 39 -14.05 -0.69 0.03
N GLU A 40 -13.44 -1.64 -0.69
CA GLU A 40 -14.12 -2.43 -1.71
C GLU A 40 -15.23 -3.28 -1.09
N TYR A 41 -14.96 -3.96 0.02
CA TYR A 41 -15.98 -4.70 0.77
C TYR A 41 -17.09 -3.78 1.27
N HIS A 42 -16.75 -2.61 1.82
CA HIS A 42 -17.71 -1.62 2.31
C HIS A 42 -18.61 -1.08 1.19
N ARG A 43 -18.03 -0.83 0.00
CA ARG A 43 -18.77 -0.44 -1.21
C ARG A 43 -19.67 -1.58 -1.69
N ALA A 44 -19.17 -2.81 -1.71
CA ALA A 44 -19.91 -4.00 -2.15
C ALA A 44 -21.06 -4.38 -1.20
N THR A 45 -20.88 -4.19 0.11
CA THR A 45 -21.95 -4.42 1.10
C THR A 45 -22.99 -3.31 1.14
N GLY A 46 -22.75 -2.16 0.51
CA GLY A 46 -23.70 -1.04 0.48
C GLY A 46 -23.99 -0.47 1.87
N SER A 47 -23.02 -0.57 2.79
CA SER A 47 -23.20 -0.08 4.16
C SER A 47 -23.47 1.42 4.17
N ALA A 48 -24.56 1.84 4.82
CA ALA A 48 -24.95 3.25 4.98
C ALA A 48 -24.09 3.99 6.01
N ALA A 49 -23.23 3.28 6.75
CA ALA A 49 -22.26 3.88 7.65
C ALA A 49 -21.12 4.54 6.87
N ALA A 50 -20.53 5.59 7.42
CA ALA A 50 -19.32 6.15 6.83
C ALA A 50 -18.18 5.13 6.94
N PRO A 51 -17.41 4.88 5.87
CA PRO A 51 -16.23 4.02 5.97
C PRO A 51 -15.26 4.64 6.98
N MET A 52 -14.66 3.79 7.81
CA MET A 52 -13.62 4.23 8.75
C MET A 52 -12.45 4.84 8.00
N THR A 53 -11.78 5.83 8.58
CA THR A 53 -10.56 6.38 7.98
C THR A 53 -9.42 5.37 8.06
N GLU A 54 -8.42 5.50 7.18
CA GLU A 54 -7.26 4.61 7.13
C GLU A 54 -6.57 4.49 8.49
N ARG A 55 -6.43 5.61 9.21
CA ARG A 55 -5.82 5.64 10.55
C ARG A 55 -6.63 4.86 11.58
N GLU A 56 -7.97 4.96 11.52
CA GLU A 56 -8.86 4.23 12.44
C GLU A 56 -8.82 2.73 12.16
N PHE A 57 -8.80 2.34 10.88
CA PHE A 57 -8.65 0.95 10.46
C PHE A 57 -7.34 0.35 10.98
N TRP A 58 -6.21 1.05 10.83
CA TRP A 58 -4.93 0.55 11.33
C TRP A 58 -4.85 0.48 12.85
N ARG A 59 -5.47 1.43 13.55
CA ARG A 59 -5.56 1.39 15.01
C ARG A 59 -6.37 0.17 15.47
N ASP A 60 -7.57 -0.03 14.93
CA ASP A 60 -8.43 -1.17 15.26
C ASP A 60 -7.75 -2.51 14.93
N TYR A 61 -7.07 -2.58 13.78
CA TYR A 61 -6.30 -3.76 13.40
C TYR A 61 -5.15 -4.06 14.38
N GLN A 62 -4.44 -3.03 14.83
CA GLN A 62 -3.36 -3.18 15.80
C GLN A 62 -3.88 -3.57 17.19
N ASP A 63 -4.99 -2.99 17.62
CA ASP A 63 -5.67 -3.32 18.88
C ASP A 63 -6.18 -4.77 18.84
N TRP A 64 -6.75 -5.21 17.71
CA TRP A 64 -7.15 -6.60 17.50
C TRP A 64 -5.95 -7.56 17.57
N GLN A 65 -4.82 -7.19 16.94
CA GLN A 65 -3.57 -7.95 17.00
C GLN A 65 -2.97 -8.02 18.41
N ASP A 66 -3.20 -7.01 19.24
CA ASP A 66 -2.74 -6.99 20.63
C ASP A 66 -3.64 -7.81 21.55
N ALA A 67 -4.95 -7.74 21.33
CA ALA A 67 -5.95 -8.52 22.05
C ALA A 67 -5.94 -10.02 21.73
N HIS A 68 -5.40 -10.43 20.56
CA HIS A 68 -5.31 -11.84 20.13
C HIS A 68 -3.84 -12.30 20.04
N PRO A 69 -3.11 -12.42 21.18
CA PRO A 69 -1.72 -12.87 21.21
C PRO A 69 -1.56 -14.35 20.82
N GLU A 70 -2.67 -15.09 20.73
CA GLU A 70 -2.75 -16.49 20.32
C GLU A 70 -2.20 -16.79 18.91
N GLY A 71 -2.05 -15.78 18.05
CA GLY A 71 -1.33 -15.90 16.77
C GLY A 71 0.20 -15.75 16.86
N ARG A 72 0.76 -15.38 18.03
CA ARG A 72 2.18 -15.05 18.23
C ARG A 72 3.01 -16.22 18.78
N CYS A 73 2.41 -17.38 19.01
CA CYS A 73 3.09 -18.54 19.57
C CYS A 73 3.16 -19.69 18.56
N CYS A 74 4.14 -19.60 17.67
CA CYS A 74 4.88 -20.70 17.05
C CYS A 74 6.28 -20.18 16.71
#